data_AF-A0A9Q3IYL3-F1
#
_entry.id   AF-A0A9Q3IYL3-F1
#
_cell.length_a   1.000
_cell.length_b   1.000
_cell.length_c   1.000
_cell.angle_alpha   90.00
_cell.angle_beta   90.00
_cell.angle_gamma   90.00
#
_symmetry.space_group_name_H-M   'P 1'
#
loop_
_entity.id
_entity.type
_entity.pdbx_description
1 polymer ?
#
loop_
_entity_poly.entity_id
_entity_poly.type
_entity_poly.pdbx_seq_one_letter_code
_entity_poly.pdbx_strand_id
1 'polypeptide(L)'
;MPKASARIPLLHQLNTMKNILVMESNIDSDMEEDVSLLQHLSTQSYIRPHKTNPLAYIHTSRDLVQLSSHKFKQLCRTTHEFFQQISTLIQDDPIFQNPSIFKQRDPAIQLALALELLGFNGNGASFGKLGMLFEVSHGAIVLYTQRIIKALIKYEKEYIMWPNSQKQLETSEVMKAKQFPGCVVSIDGSLIPLSQRPPRNGEAYFDFKKRYLCHSYYIEPFLS
;
A
#
# COMPACT_ATOMS: atom_id res chain seq x y z
N MET A 1 -14.02 0.75 -17.62
CA MET A 1 -13.44 1.40 -18.83
C MET A 1 -11.93 1.48 -18.64
N PRO A 2 -11.09 0.99 -19.57
CA PRO A 2 -9.65 1.17 -19.46
C PRO A 2 -9.32 2.66 -19.54
N LYS A 3 -8.47 3.15 -18.62
CA LYS A 3 -8.01 4.54 -18.63
C LYS A 3 -7.23 4.78 -19.93
N ALA A 4 -7.69 5.71 -20.75
CA ALA A 4 -6.98 6.12 -21.96
C ALA A 4 -5.58 6.61 -21.56
N SER A 5 -4.55 6.06 -22.21
CA SER A 5 -3.16 6.40 -21.89
C SER A 5 -2.85 7.80 -22.41
N ALA A 6 -2.53 8.73 -21.51
CA ALA A 6 -2.08 10.08 -21.84
C ALA A 6 -0.77 10.10 -22.67
N ARG A 7 -0.06 8.97 -22.75
CA ARG A 7 1.17 8.83 -23.55
C ARG A 7 0.91 8.75 -25.05
N ILE A 8 -0.20 8.15 -25.47
CA ILE A 8 -0.53 7.97 -26.89
C ILE A 8 -0.61 9.31 -27.64
N PRO A 9 -1.34 10.34 -27.15
CA PRO A 9 -1.37 11.63 -27.83
C PRO A 9 -0.02 12.37 -27.80
N LEU A 10 0.76 12.22 -26.73
CA LEU A 10 2.10 12.83 -26.62
C LEU A 10 3.10 12.21 -27.61
N LEU A 11 3.09 10.89 -27.79
CA LEU A 11 3.91 10.21 -28.79
C LEU A 11 3.56 10.63 -30.21
N HIS A 12 2.26 10.80 -30.48
CA HIS A 12 1.80 11.31 -31.76
C HIS A 12 2.35 12.72 -32.01
N GLN A 13 2.26 13.62 -31.03
CA GLN A 13 2.79 14.99 -31.14
C GLN A 13 4.31 15.02 -31.37
N LEU A 14 5.08 14.23 -30.62
CA LEU A 14 6.54 14.14 -30.79
C LEU A 14 6.93 13.63 -32.18
N ASN A 15 6.22 12.63 -32.70
CA ASN A 15 6.46 12.12 -34.04
C ASN A 15 6.06 13.14 -35.12
N THR A 16 4.98 13.89 -34.92
CA THR A 16 4.60 14.99 -35.82
C THR A 16 5.68 16.07 -35.84
N MET A 17 6.17 16.51 -34.68
CA MET A 17 7.24 17.51 -34.57
C MET A 17 8.51 17.04 -35.28
N LYS A 18 8.94 15.80 -35.02
CA LYS A 18 10.08 15.19 -35.70
C LYS A 18 9.93 15.21 -37.22
N ASN A 19 8.76 14.80 -37.73
CA ASN A 19 8.53 14.76 -39.18
C ASN A 19 8.53 16.16 -39.80
N ILE A 20 8.10 17.19 -39.07
CA ILE A 20 8.18 18.59 -39.53
C ILE A 20 9.64 19.02 -39.64
N LEU A 21 10.44 18.80 -38.59
CA LEU A 21 11.87 19.16 -38.61
C LEU A 21 12.64 18.45 -39.74
N VAL A 22 12.34 17.18 -40.00
CA VAL A 22 13.00 16.40 -41.08
C VAL A 22 12.62 16.89 -42.49
N MET A 23 11.47 17.54 -42.64
CA MET A 23 11.00 18.06 -43.93
C MET A 23 11.52 19.46 -44.24
N GLU A 24 12.20 20.12 -43.30
CA GLU A 24 12.82 21.42 -43.56
C GLU A 24 14.10 21.24 -44.40
N SER A 25 14.17 21.96 -45.52
CA SER A 25 15.15 21.74 -46.59
C SER A 25 16.60 22.14 -46.24
N ASN A 26 16.82 22.77 -45.09
CA ASN A 26 18.13 23.21 -44.59
C ASN A 26 18.27 22.80 -43.12
N ILE A 27 18.43 21.50 -42.88
CA ILE A 27 18.74 20.99 -41.55
C ILE A 27 20.16 21.47 -41.21
N ASP A 28 20.27 22.35 -40.22
CA ASP A 28 21.56 22.74 -39.66
C ASP A 28 21.93 21.81 -38.48
N SER A 29 23.11 22.03 -37.90
CA SER A 29 23.63 21.20 -36.81
C SER A 29 22.70 21.16 -35.58
N ASP A 30 21.99 22.26 -35.30
CA ASP A 30 21.10 22.35 -34.13
C ASP A 30 19.82 21.54 -34.39
N MET A 31 19.31 21.59 -35.62
CA MET A 31 18.15 20.82 -36.05
C MET A 31 18.42 19.31 -36.10
N GLU A 32 19.64 18.88 -36.43
CA GLU A 32 20.06 17.47 -36.35
C GLU A 32 20.08 16.93 -34.91
N GLU A 33 20.53 17.75 -33.95
CA GLU A 33 20.49 17.43 -32.52
C GLU A 33 19.05 17.30 -32.01
N ASP A 34 18.17 18.22 -32.41
CA ASP A 34 16.75 18.21 -32.03
C ASP A 34 16.00 17.00 -32.61
N VAL A 35 16.23 16.65 -33.88
CA VAL A 35 15.66 15.44 -34.50
C VAL A 35 16.13 14.18 -33.75
N SER A 36 17.41 14.13 -33.37
CA SER A 36 18.00 13.04 -32.61
C SER A 36 17.39 12.92 -31.21
N LEU A 37 17.18 14.06 -30.53
CA LEU A 37 16.54 14.13 -29.22
C LEU A 37 15.07 13.68 -29.29
N LEU A 38 14.29 14.16 -30.26
CA LEU A 38 12.89 13.76 -30.45
C LEU A 38 12.76 12.26 -30.78
N GLN A 39 13.71 11.71 -31.55
CA GLN A 39 13.79 10.28 -31.81
C GLN A 39 14.14 9.48 -30.55
N HIS A 40 15.03 10.00 -29.70
CA HIS A 40 15.33 9.38 -28.42
C HIS A 40 14.12 9.41 -27.46
N LEU A 41 13.43 10.54 -27.35
CA LEU A 41 12.27 10.69 -26.45
C LEU A 41 11.05 9.87 -26.89
N SER A 42 10.81 9.71 -28.19
CA SER A 42 9.71 8.89 -28.73
C SER A 42 9.93 7.38 -28.51
N THR A 43 11.18 6.93 -28.49
CA THR A 43 11.55 5.52 -28.28
C THR A 43 11.66 5.15 -26.79
N GLN A 44 11.90 6.12 -25.91
CA GLN A 44 12.01 5.89 -24.47
C GLN A 44 10.63 5.80 -23.78
N SER A 45 10.41 4.76 -22.97
CA SER A 45 9.20 4.63 -22.14
C SER A 45 9.22 5.50 -20.88
N TYR A 46 10.41 5.93 -20.44
CA TYR A 46 10.62 6.71 -19.23
C TYR A 46 11.64 7.82 -19.50
N ILE A 47 11.39 9.03 -18.98
CA ILE A 47 12.28 10.20 -19.15
C ILE A 47 13.60 10.04 -18.38
N ARG A 48 13.59 9.22 -17.33
CA ARG A 48 14.79 8.84 -16.57
C ARG A 48 15.10 7.37 -16.85
N PRO A 49 16.38 6.95 -16.86
CA PRO A 49 16.74 5.55 -16.98
C PRO A 49 16.00 4.74 -15.91
N HIS A 50 15.06 3.90 -16.35
CA HIS A 50 14.44 2.94 -15.45
C HIS A 50 15.47 1.84 -15.22
N LYS A 51 16.21 1.90 -14.10
CA LYS A 51 17.02 0.77 -13.66
C LYS A 51 16.05 -0.41 -13.45
N THR A 52 16.12 -1.40 -14.33
CA THR A 52 15.55 -2.72 -14.07
C THR A 52 16.30 -3.24 -12.86
N ASN A 53 15.72 -3.05 -11.68
CA ASN A 53 16.20 -3.79 -10.54
C ASN A 53 15.73 -5.22 -10.77
N PRO A 54 16.62 -6.21 -10.97
CA PRO A 54 16.25 -7.58 -10.67
C PRO A 54 15.62 -7.57 -9.27
N LEU A 55 14.59 -8.40 -9.03
CA LEU A 55 13.93 -8.51 -7.72
C LEU A 55 15.02 -8.49 -6.64
N ALA A 56 15.19 -7.34 -5.99
CA ALA A 56 16.25 -7.16 -5.02
C ALA A 56 15.76 -7.88 -3.78
N TYR A 57 16.27 -9.10 -3.60
CA TYR A 57 16.00 -9.91 -2.44
C TYR A 57 16.27 -9.10 -1.17
N ILE A 58 15.34 -9.19 -0.22
CA ILE A 58 15.42 -8.46 1.04
C ILE A 58 15.99 -9.42 2.07
N HIS A 59 17.31 -9.38 2.24
CA HIS A 59 17.99 -10.29 3.15
C HIS A 59 18.17 -9.67 4.54
N THR A 60 18.44 -8.36 4.58
CA THR A 60 18.86 -7.65 5.78
C THR A 60 18.03 -6.38 6.00
N SER A 61 18.01 -5.89 7.25
CA SER A 61 17.42 -4.60 7.59
C SER A 61 18.09 -3.44 6.83
N ARG A 62 19.34 -3.58 6.40
CA ARG A 62 20.01 -2.60 5.52
C ARG A 62 19.34 -2.52 4.14
N ASP A 63 18.94 -3.66 3.57
CA ASP A 63 18.26 -3.69 2.27
C ASP A 63 16.93 -2.94 2.33
N LEU A 64 16.21 -3.07 3.45
CA LEU A 64 14.99 -2.31 3.72
C LEU A 64 15.25 -0.80 3.72
N VAL A 65 16.27 -0.33 4.43
CA VAL A 65 16.62 1.10 4.54
C VAL A 65 17.04 1.70 3.19
N GLN A 66 17.67 0.90 2.32
CA GLN A 66 18.09 1.35 0.99
C GLN A 66 16.91 1.51 0.00
N LEU A 67 15.73 1.01 0.32
CA LEU A 67 14.54 1.21 -0.51
C LEU A 67 14.13 2.69 -0.53
N SER A 68 13.81 3.19 -1.72
CA SER A 68 13.18 4.51 -1.85
C SER A 68 11.86 4.55 -1.07
N SER A 69 11.48 5.72 -0.55
CA SER A 69 10.28 5.87 0.28
C SER A 69 9.01 5.32 -0.39
N HIS A 70 8.89 5.44 -1.72
CA HIS A 70 7.79 4.86 -2.48
C HIS A 70 7.81 3.32 -2.44
N LYS A 71 8.95 2.69 -2.72
CA LYS A 71 9.09 1.23 -2.72
C LYS A 71 8.92 0.66 -1.31
N PHE A 72 9.50 1.31 -0.32
CA PHE A 72 9.35 0.93 1.08
C PHE A 72 7.88 0.99 1.51
N LYS A 73 7.18 2.09 1.22
CA LYS A 73 5.75 2.23 1.52
C LYS A 73 4.90 1.21 0.77
N GLN A 74 5.29 0.83 -0.44
CA GLN A 74 4.59 -0.22 -1.19
C GLN A 74 4.73 -1.60 -0.55
N LEU A 75 5.91 -1.91 0.00
CA LEU A 75 6.21 -3.18 0.68
C LEU A 75 5.67 -3.21 2.11
N CYS A 76 6.08 -2.27 2.95
CA CYS A 76 5.77 -2.27 4.38
C CYS A 76 4.44 -1.59 4.71
N ARG A 77 3.76 -0.97 3.73
CA ARG A 77 2.51 -0.19 3.89
C ARG A 77 2.60 0.99 4.86
N THR A 78 3.81 1.36 5.24
CA THR A 78 4.07 2.45 6.18
C THR A 78 5.32 3.25 5.79
N THR A 79 5.62 4.31 6.52
CA THR A 79 6.84 5.11 6.32
C THR A 79 8.03 4.46 7.01
N HIS A 80 9.25 4.78 6.55
CA HIS A 80 10.50 4.33 7.19
C HIS A 80 10.53 4.68 8.68
N GLU A 81 10.12 5.91 9.02
CA GLU A 81 10.11 6.41 10.39
C GLU A 81 9.19 5.58 11.30
N PHE A 82 7.94 5.36 10.90
CA PHE A 82 6.99 4.61 11.72
C PHE A 82 7.36 3.13 11.80
N PHE A 83 7.90 2.57 10.71
CA PHE A 83 8.44 1.22 10.73
C PHE A 83 9.58 1.08 11.74
N GLN A 84 10.51 2.05 11.77
CA GLN A 84 11.61 2.05 12.73
C GLN A 84 11.09 2.16 14.17
N GLN A 85 10.07 2.97 14.42
CA GLN A 85 9.43 3.06 15.74
C GLN A 85 8.87 1.70 16.18
N ILE A 86 8.11 1.01 15.32
CA ILE A 86 7.58 -0.32 15.62
C ILE A 86 8.72 -1.33 15.81
N SER A 87 9.75 -1.29 14.96
CA SER A 87 10.88 -2.21 15.04
C SER A 87 11.60 -2.06 16.37
N THR A 88 11.87 -0.83 16.82
CA THR A 88 12.48 -0.57 18.13
C THR A 88 11.57 -1.00 19.27
N LEU A 89 10.25 -0.81 19.15
CA LEU A 89 9.28 -1.22 20.17
C LEU A 89 9.33 -2.73 20.44
N ILE A 90 9.48 -3.55 19.38
CA ILE A 90 9.39 -5.01 19.49
C ILE A 90 10.76 -5.72 19.56
N GLN A 91 11.87 -5.04 19.29
CA GLN A 91 13.18 -5.68 19.07
C GLN A 91 13.65 -6.54 20.27
N ASP A 92 13.33 -6.11 21.49
CA ASP A 92 13.78 -6.72 22.74
C ASP A 92 12.80 -7.79 23.26
N ASP A 93 11.74 -8.09 22.50
CA ASP A 93 10.76 -9.11 22.89
C ASP A 93 11.43 -10.50 22.94
N PRO A 94 11.25 -11.26 24.04
CA PRO A 94 11.82 -12.60 24.18
C PRO A 94 11.39 -13.57 23.06
N ILE A 95 10.31 -13.30 22.34
CA ILE A 95 9.86 -14.11 21.20
C ILE A 95 10.85 -14.11 20.01
N PHE A 96 11.73 -13.11 19.95
CA PHE A 96 12.81 -13.01 18.97
C PHE A 96 14.15 -13.52 19.48
N GLN A 97 14.19 -13.95 20.74
CA GLN A 97 15.36 -14.55 21.35
C GLN A 97 15.26 -16.07 21.25
N ASN A 98 16.31 -16.70 20.74
CA ASN A 98 16.41 -18.15 20.63
C ASN A 98 17.67 -18.61 21.38
N PRO A 99 17.57 -19.59 22.31
CA PRO A 99 18.74 -20.15 22.99
C PRO A 99 19.65 -20.99 22.07
N SER A 100 19.34 -21.11 20.78
CA SER A 100 20.15 -21.82 19.80
C SER A 100 21.39 -21.03 19.36
N ILE A 101 22.42 -21.76 18.92
CA ILE A 101 23.62 -21.25 18.25
C ILE A 101 23.23 -20.51 16.95
N PHE A 102 22.14 -20.93 16.31
CA PHE A 102 21.63 -20.29 15.10
C PHE A 102 20.76 -19.08 15.46
N LYS A 103 21.31 -17.89 15.18
CA LYS A 103 20.60 -16.63 15.35
C LYS A 103 19.31 -16.63 14.56
N GLN A 104 18.23 -16.22 15.21
CA GLN A 104 16.97 -15.96 14.54
C GLN A 104 17.13 -14.81 13.53
N ARG A 105 16.32 -14.80 12.47
CA ARG A 105 16.27 -13.70 11.51
C ARG A 105 15.91 -12.40 12.22
N ASP A 106 16.51 -11.29 11.77
CA ASP A 106 16.28 -9.94 12.30
C ASP A 106 14.76 -9.65 12.47
N PRO A 107 14.30 -9.19 13.66
CA PRO A 107 12.91 -8.78 13.89
C PRO A 107 12.38 -7.79 12.86
N ALA A 108 13.22 -6.88 12.35
CA ALA A 108 12.83 -5.93 11.31
C ALA A 108 12.46 -6.64 10.00
N ILE A 109 13.18 -7.70 9.62
CA ILE A 109 12.83 -8.50 8.43
C ILE A 109 11.52 -9.25 8.65
N GLN A 110 11.34 -9.84 9.84
CA GLN A 110 10.09 -10.52 10.20
C GLN A 110 8.91 -9.54 10.15
N LEU A 111 9.10 -8.31 10.64
CA LEU A 111 8.11 -7.24 10.62
C LEU A 111 7.75 -6.82 9.20
N ALA A 112 8.73 -6.54 8.33
CA ALA A 112 8.48 -6.18 6.94
C ALA A 112 7.71 -7.27 6.19
N LEU A 113 8.07 -8.54 6.41
CA LEU A 113 7.36 -9.68 5.84
C LEU A 113 5.91 -9.78 6.36
N ALA A 114 5.71 -9.60 7.67
CA ALA A 114 4.37 -9.65 8.26
C ALA A 114 3.48 -8.52 7.74
N LEU A 115 4.02 -7.30 7.62
CA LEU A 115 3.29 -6.14 7.09
C LEU A 115 2.92 -6.32 5.62
N GLU A 116 3.83 -6.82 4.78
CA GLU A 116 3.50 -7.11 3.38
C GLU A 116 2.45 -8.24 3.29
N LEU A 117 2.56 -9.28 4.13
CA LEU A 117 1.56 -10.35 4.17
C LEU A 117 0.17 -9.84 4.57
N LEU A 118 0.08 -9.04 5.63
CA LEU A 118 -1.16 -8.44 6.12
C LEU A 118 -1.73 -7.40 5.15
N GLY A 119 -0.90 -6.84 4.28
CA GLY A 119 -1.29 -5.91 3.23
C GLY A 119 -1.86 -6.57 1.96
N PHE A 120 -1.81 -7.89 1.82
CA PHE A 120 -2.42 -8.57 0.67
C PHE A 120 -3.95 -8.63 0.81
N ASN A 121 -4.65 -8.02 -0.16
CA ASN A 121 -6.10 -8.17 -0.30
C ASN A 121 -6.45 -9.32 -1.25
N GLY A 122 -7.36 -10.22 -0.83
CA GLY A 122 -7.91 -11.31 -1.64
C GLY A 122 -6.97 -12.51 -1.82
N ASN A 123 -7.16 -13.31 -2.89
CA ASN A 123 -6.35 -14.49 -3.22
C ASN A 123 -4.89 -14.16 -3.62
N GLY A 124 -4.46 -12.90 -3.48
CA GLY A 124 -3.15 -12.39 -3.88
C GLY A 124 -2.01 -12.71 -2.92
N ALA A 125 -2.28 -13.29 -1.74
CA ALA A 125 -1.29 -13.77 -0.79
C ALA A 125 -0.57 -15.01 -1.31
N SER A 126 0.26 -14.85 -2.33
CA SER A 126 1.13 -15.93 -2.79
C SER A 126 2.32 -16.00 -1.84
N PHE A 127 2.25 -16.89 -0.85
CA PHE A 127 3.40 -17.28 -0.03
C PHE A 127 4.65 -17.55 -0.88
N GLY A 128 4.49 -18.03 -2.11
CA GLY A 128 5.59 -18.16 -3.08
C GLY A 128 6.30 -16.83 -3.42
N LYS A 129 5.59 -15.72 -3.63
CA LYS A 129 6.23 -14.40 -3.88
C LYS A 129 6.98 -13.90 -2.66
N LEU A 130 6.41 -14.04 -1.47
CA LEU A 130 7.08 -13.66 -0.22
C LEU A 130 8.30 -14.54 0.05
N GLY A 131 8.17 -15.84 -0.20
CA GLY A 131 9.27 -16.80 -0.07
C GLY A 131 10.42 -16.50 -1.01
N MET A 132 10.13 -16.07 -2.24
CA MET A 132 11.15 -15.57 -3.16
C MET A 132 11.73 -14.24 -2.70
N LEU A 133 10.92 -13.27 -2.32
CA LEU A 133 11.39 -11.91 -1.96
C LEU A 133 12.26 -11.87 -0.71
N PHE A 134 11.89 -12.64 0.32
CA PHE A 134 12.58 -12.68 1.61
C PHE A 134 13.49 -13.90 1.79
N GLU A 135 13.51 -14.82 0.81
CA GLU A 135 14.24 -16.10 0.83
C GLU A 135 13.91 -16.97 2.04
N VAL A 136 12.62 -17.26 2.21
CA VAL A 136 12.11 -18.01 3.35
C VAL A 136 11.16 -19.12 2.90
N SER A 137 11.15 -20.21 3.67
CA SER A 137 10.19 -21.28 3.47
C SER A 137 8.78 -20.84 3.88
N HIS A 138 7.76 -21.54 3.37
CA HIS A 138 6.36 -21.26 3.73
C HIS A 138 6.12 -21.31 5.25
N GLY A 139 6.70 -22.30 5.94
CA GLY A 139 6.62 -22.43 7.39
C GLY A 139 7.28 -21.25 8.12
N ALA A 140 8.39 -20.74 7.60
CA ALA A 140 9.05 -19.56 8.16
C ALA A 140 8.19 -18.29 8.00
N ILE A 141 7.50 -18.12 6.87
CA ILE A 141 6.56 -17.00 6.67
C ILE A 141 5.50 -17.00 7.78
N VAL A 142 4.81 -18.13 7.96
CA VAL A 142 3.76 -18.28 9.00
C VAL A 142 4.32 -18.02 10.40
N LEU A 143 5.48 -18.60 10.70
CA LEU A 143 6.13 -18.44 12.00
C LEU A 143 6.48 -16.96 12.28
N TYR A 144 7.07 -16.27 11.31
CA TYR A 144 7.47 -14.87 11.45
C TYR A 144 6.26 -13.97 11.64
N THR A 145 5.20 -14.16 10.84
CA THR A 145 3.95 -13.43 11.00
C THR A 145 3.33 -13.65 12.38
N GLN A 146 3.27 -14.89 12.85
CA GLN A 146 2.74 -15.19 14.19
C GLN A 146 3.55 -14.53 15.30
N ARG A 147 4.89 -14.51 15.18
CA ARG A 147 5.77 -13.85 16.16
C ARG A 147 5.51 -12.34 16.21
N ILE A 148 5.42 -11.70 15.05
CA ILE A 148 5.12 -10.26 14.96
C ILE A 148 3.76 -9.94 15.56
N ILE A 149 2.71 -10.70 15.21
CA ILE A 149 1.37 -10.50 15.78
C ILE A 149 1.41 -10.63 17.31
N LYS A 150 2.07 -11.67 17.83
CA LYS A 150 2.19 -11.87 19.29
C LYS A 150 2.96 -10.74 19.98
N ALA A 151 4.02 -10.23 19.36
CA ALA A 151 4.77 -9.10 19.91
C ALA A 151 3.92 -7.82 19.92
N LEU A 152 3.19 -7.53 18.83
CA LEU A 152 2.34 -6.33 18.72
C LEU A 152 1.15 -6.36 19.68
N ILE A 153 0.50 -7.52 19.88
CA ILE A 153 -0.66 -7.66 20.79
C ILE A 153 -0.31 -7.27 22.23
N LYS A 154 0.94 -7.40 22.67
CA LYS A 154 1.36 -6.98 24.01
C LYS A 154 1.13 -5.49 24.28
N TYR A 155 1.10 -4.68 23.21
CA TYR A 155 0.90 -3.23 23.28
C TYR A 155 -0.54 -2.81 22.92
N GLU A 156 -1.45 -3.76 22.71
CA GLU A 156 -2.85 -3.49 22.31
C GLU A 156 -3.51 -2.47 23.23
N LYS A 157 -3.40 -2.63 24.55
CA LYS A 157 -4.07 -1.75 25.53
C LYS A 157 -3.54 -0.32 25.54
N GLU A 158 -2.30 -0.11 25.09
CA GLU A 158 -1.68 1.21 25.04
C GLU A 158 -2.12 2.00 23.81
N TYR A 159 -2.26 1.31 22.67
CA TYR A 159 -2.54 1.97 21.38
C TYR A 159 -3.99 1.82 20.91
N ILE A 160 -4.68 0.74 21.28
CA ILE A 160 -6.07 0.45 20.92
C ILE A 160 -6.94 0.68 22.15
N MET A 161 -7.35 1.93 22.33
CA MET A 161 -8.26 2.34 23.39
C MET A 161 -9.59 2.79 22.80
N TRP A 162 -10.68 2.41 23.46
CA TRP A 162 -11.98 2.97 23.14
C TRP A 162 -11.98 4.48 23.44
N PRO A 163 -12.51 5.34 22.54
CA PRO A 163 -12.60 6.76 22.81
C PRO A 163 -13.39 7.02 24.10
N ASN A 164 -12.93 7.98 24.90
CA ASN A 164 -13.65 8.44 26.08
C ASN A 164 -14.87 9.29 25.67
N SER A 165 -15.83 9.52 26.59
CA SER A 165 -17.09 10.21 26.30
C SER A 165 -16.91 11.55 25.58
N GLN A 166 -15.85 12.30 25.90
CA GLN A 166 -15.52 13.55 25.21
C GLN A 166 -15.13 13.31 23.74
N LYS A 167 -14.18 12.42 23.46
CA LYS A 167 -13.77 12.06 22.10
C LYS A 167 -14.91 11.43 21.30
N GLN A 168 -15.79 10.69 21.97
CA GLN A 168 -16.99 10.13 21.34
C GLN A 168 -17.94 11.23 20.88
N LEU A 169 -18.17 12.25 21.73
CA LEU A 169 -19.01 13.40 21.39
C LEU A 169 -18.40 14.18 20.22
N GLU A 170 -17.11 14.52 20.30
CA GLU A 170 -16.36 15.21 19.24
C GLU A 170 -16.46 14.44 17.91
N THR A 171 -16.27 13.12 17.94
CA THR A 171 -16.35 12.30 16.72
C THR A 171 -17.78 12.21 16.18
N SER A 172 -18.77 12.07 17.06
CA SER A 172 -20.19 12.04 16.69
C SER A 172 -20.63 13.35 16.03
N GLU A 173 -20.16 14.51 16.52
CA GLU A 173 -20.43 15.81 15.90
C GLU A 173 -19.81 15.93 14.50
N VAL A 174 -18.55 15.51 14.35
CA VAL A 174 -17.87 15.48 13.03
C VAL A 174 -18.59 14.54 12.07
N MET A 175 -19.03 13.38 12.54
CA MET A 175 -19.73 12.39 11.71
C MET A 175 -21.16 12.80 11.39
N LYS A 176 -21.83 13.57 12.26
CA LYS A 176 -23.13 14.20 11.98
C LYS A 176 -23.05 15.12 10.77
N ALA A 177 -21.99 15.92 10.65
CA ALA A 177 -21.74 16.74 9.45
C ALA A 177 -21.54 15.89 8.18
N LYS A 178 -21.08 14.65 8.33
CA LYS A 178 -20.94 13.65 7.25
C LYS A 178 -22.19 12.79 7.04
N GLN A 179 -23.34 13.16 7.62
CA GLN A 179 -24.62 12.45 7.53
C GLN A 179 -24.69 11.12 8.29
N PHE A 180 -23.78 10.91 9.26
CA PHE A 180 -23.76 9.75 10.16
C PHE A 180 -23.93 10.19 11.63
N PRO A 181 -25.13 10.64 12.05
CA PRO A 181 -25.36 11.09 13.42
C PRO A 181 -25.17 9.95 14.42
N GLY A 182 -24.48 10.20 15.55
CA GLY A 182 -24.22 9.18 16.57
C GLY A 182 -23.07 8.23 16.24
N CYS A 183 -22.42 8.38 15.07
CA CYS A 183 -21.29 7.54 14.71
C CYS A 183 -20.03 7.97 15.46
N VAL A 184 -19.58 7.09 16.35
CA VAL A 184 -18.41 7.31 17.20
C VAL A 184 -17.14 6.75 16.56
N VAL A 185 -17.25 5.66 15.79
CA VAL A 185 -16.14 5.07 15.05
C VAL A 185 -16.62 4.55 13.70
N SER A 186 -15.86 4.82 12.65
CA SER A 186 -16.00 4.17 11.34
C SER A 186 -14.79 3.27 11.12
N ILE A 187 -15.03 1.97 10.97
CA ILE A 187 -14.00 0.99 10.61
C ILE A 187 -14.26 0.59 9.17
N ASP A 188 -13.35 0.96 8.28
CA ASP A 188 -13.43 0.52 6.88
C ASP A 188 -12.90 -0.93 6.77
N GLY A 189 -13.61 -1.77 6.02
CA GLY A 189 -13.17 -3.13 5.70
C GLY A 189 -14.25 -4.20 5.66
N SER A 190 -15.42 -3.97 6.27
CA SER A 190 -16.51 -4.95 6.27
C SER A 190 -17.78 -4.36 5.66
N LEU A 191 -18.12 -4.85 4.47
CA LEU A 191 -19.39 -4.58 3.84
C LEU A 191 -20.44 -5.57 4.36
N ILE A 192 -21.39 -5.07 5.14
CA ILE A 192 -22.50 -5.85 5.69
C ILE A 192 -23.53 -6.05 4.58
N PRO A 193 -23.86 -7.31 4.21
CA PRO A 193 -24.93 -7.56 3.25
C PRO A 193 -26.29 -7.21 3.85
N LEU A 194 -27.03 -6.37 3.14
CA LEU A 194 -28.40 -6.02 3.44
C LEU A 194 -29.34 -7.00 2.73
N SER A 195 -30.32 -7.53 3.46
CA SER A 195 -31.35 -8.42 2.92
C SER A 195 -32.32 -7.71 1.98
N GLN A 196 -32.44 -6.39 2.09
CA GLN A 196 -33.38 -5.57 1.32
C GLN A 196 -32.71 -4.29 0.81
N ARG A 197 -33.27 -3.75 -0.28
CA ARG A 197 -32.89 -2.43 -0.83
C ARG A 197 -33.18 -1.35 0.21
N PRO A 198 -32.21 -0.50 0.59
CA PRO A 198 -32.48 0.65 1.44
C PRO A 198 -33.54 1.56 0.82
N PRO A 199 -34.53 2.05 1.59
CA PRO A 199 -35.61 2.89 1.08
C PRO A 199 -35.12 4.26 0.60
N ARG A 200 -34.01 4.77 1.17
CA ARG A 200 -33.33 5.99 0.70
C ARG A 200 -32.08 5.62 -0.07
N ASN A 201 -31.98 6.12 -1.31
CA ASN A 201 -30.79 6.01 -2.16
C ASN A 201 -30.24 4.57 -2.33
N GLY A 202 -31.13 3.57 -2.44
CA GLY A 202 -30.72 2.16 -2.48
C GLY A 202 -29.75 1.77 -3.60
N GLU A 203 -29.67 2.54 -4.68
CA GLU A 203 -28.68 2.35 -5.76
C GLU A 203 -27.25 2.58 -5.28
N ALA A 204 -27.02 3.51 -4.35
CA ALA A 204 -25.70 3.76 -3.77
C ALA A 204 -25.17 2.58 -2.93
N TYR A 205 -26.05 1.66 -2.53
CA TYR A 205 -25.72 0.48 -1.74
C TYR A 205 -25.62 -0.78 -2.60
N PHE A 206 -25.87 -0.71 -3.92
CA PHE A 206 -25.86 -1.88 -4.78
C PHE A 206 -24.47 -2.15 -5.34
N ASP A 207 -23.90 -3.31 -5.01
CA ASP A 207 -22.55 -3.68 -5.41
C ASP A 207 -22.48 -4.37 -6.78
N PHE A 208 -21.27 -4.54 -7.31
CA PHE A 208 -21.03 -5.25 -8.57
C PHE A 208 -21.36 -6.76 -8.49
N LYS A 209 -21.58 -7.31 -7.29
CA LYS A 209 -22.02 -8.69 -7.04
C LYS A 209 -23.54 -8.81 -6.92
N LYS A 210 -24.28 -7.78 -7.29
CA LYS A 210 -25.76 -7.71 -7.27
C LYS A 210 -26.36 -7.86 -5.86
N ARG A 211 -25.67 -7.34 -4.85
CA ARG A 211 -26.14 -7.34 -3.45
C ARG A 211 -26.19 -5.92 -2.92
N TYR A 212 -27.10 -5.68 -1.99
CA TYR A 212 -27.09 -4.45 -1.21
C TYR A 212 -26.08 -4.58 -0.09
N LEU A 213 -25.13 -3.66 0.02
CA LEU A 213 -24.04 -3.65 0.99
C LEU A 213 -23.99 -2.30 1.71
N CYS A 214 -23.78 -2.31 3.02
CA CYS A 214 -23.51 -1.11 3.81
C CYS A 214 -22.14 -1.23 4.48
N HIS A 215 -21.43 -0.11 4.64
CA HIS A 215 -20.24 -0.08 5.48
C HIS A 215 -20.65 -0.27 6.94
N SER A 216 -19.89 -1.08 7.69
CA SER A 216 -20.10 -1.21 9.13
C SER A 216 -19.72 0.08 9.85
N TYR A 217 -20.70 0.76 10.43
CA TYR A 217 -20.50 1.85 11.37
C TYR A 217 -20.92 1.37 12.75
N TYR A 218 -20.07 1.55 13.77
CA TYR A 218 -20.45 1.30 15.14
C TYR A 218 -21.10 2.56 15.70
N ILE A 219 -22.39 2.45 15.95
CA ILE A 219 -23.22 3.49 16.59
C ILE A 219 -23.61 2.90 17.93
N GLU A 220 -23.12 3.49 19.03
CA GLU A 220 -23.66 3.15 20.34
C GLU A 220 -25.02 3.88 20.47
N PRO A 221 -26.12 3.18 20.81
CA PRO A 221 -27.31 3.87 21.26
C PRO A 221 -26.96 4.51 22.60
N PHE A 222 -26.92 5.84 22.65
CA PHE A 222 -26.96 6.56 23.91
C PHE A 222 -28.24 6.11 24.62
N LEU A 223 -28.11 5.21 25.59
CA LEU A 223 -29.17 4.92 26.53
C LEU A 223 -29.32 6.18 27.37
N SER A 224 -30.37 6.94 27.04
CA SER A 224 -30.89 8.08 27.80
C SER A 224 -31.38 7.65 29.18
#